data_AF-A0A3P7K2C9-F1
#
_entry.id   AF-A0A3P7K2C9-F1
#
_cell.length_a   1.000
_cell.length_b   1.000
_cell.length_c   1.000
_cell.angle_alpha   90.00
_cell.angle_beta   90.00
_cell.angle_gamma   90.00
#
_symmetry.space_group_name_H-M   'P 1'
#
loop_
_entity.id
_entity.type
_entity.pdbx_description
1 polymer ?
#
loop_
_entity_poly.entity_id
_entity_poly.type
_entity_poly.pdbx_seq_one_letter_code
_entity_poly.pdbx_strand_id
1 'polypeptide(L)'
;MEDEELALGPNGALVFCMEYLVQNMEWLHDELCEGEDDYFIFDCPGQIELYSHLPIMRQLVDALRAWDFNVCSVFLIDTHFVLEAEKFIAGALTALSAMIAIETPCVNVLTKMDLLSERNKALVEDFLETDTRSIVEHDTTHMWNERHRQLTKTIAQVLEDYSIVKFVPLNSDDEESVEQLLLVIDTTIQYGEDLEVKDRFPEEQDPEE
;
A
#
# COMPACT_ATOMS: atom_id res chain seq x y z
N MET A 1 13.86 16.27 28.06
CA MET A 1 14.74 17.17 27.29
C MET A 1 13.83 17.90 26.33
N GLU A 2 13.45 19.13 26.64
CA GLU A 2 12.87 20.05 25.65
C GLU A 2 14.06 20.84 25.12
N ASP A 3 14.53 20.53 23.92
CA ASP A 3 15.55 21.34 23.25
C ASP A 3 14.88 22.65 22.80
N GLU A 4 15.29 23.77 23.40
CA GLU A 4 14.78 25.12 23.08
C GLU A 4 15.04 25.54 21.61
N GLU A 5 15.81 24.78 20.84
CA GLU A 5 16.12 25.04 19.42
C GLU A 5 15.10 24.47 18.41
N LEU A 6 14.29 23.47 18.78
CA LEU A 6 13.33 22.83 17.85
C LEU A 6 11.90 23.29 18.14
N ALA A 7 11.58 24.53 17.77
CA ALA A 7 10.23 25.08 17.83
C ALA A 7 9.35 24.53 16.68
N LEU A 8 9.26 23.20 16.56
CA LEU A 8 8.56 22.52 15.48
C LEU A 8 7.07 22.38 15.80
N GLY A 9 6.22 22.67 14.81
CA GLY A 9 4.81 22.26 14.84
C GLY A 9 4.66 20.74 14.69
N PRO A 10 3.46 20.17 14.86
CA PRO A 10 3.24 18.73 14.90
C PRO A 10 3.74 17.98 13.65
N ASN A 11 3.51 18.51 12.45
CA ASN A 11 4.01 17.90 11.21
C ASN A 11 5.54 18.01 11.10
N GLY A 12 6.13 19.13 11.53
CA GLY A 12 7.58 19.31 11.54
C GLY A 12 8.27 18.38 12.53
N ALA A 13 7.69 18.20 13.72
CA ALA A 13 8.16 17.26 14.72
C ALA A 13 8.09 15.82 14.21
N LEU A 14 7.01 15.44 13.52
CA LEU A 14 6.89 14.12 12.90
C LEU A 14 7.97 13.87 11.85
N VAL A 15 8.19 14.83 10.93
CA VAL A 15 9.25 14.72 9.92
C VAL A 15 10.61 14.57 10.59
N PHE A 16 10.90 15.38 11.60
CA PHE A 16 12.15 15.28 12.37
C PHE A 16 12.32 13.90 13.01
N CYS A 17 11.28 13.35 13.67
CA CYS A 17 11.34 12.02 14.25
C CYS A 17 11.64 10.94 13.20
N MET A 18 11.03 11.04 12.03
CA MET A 18 11.25 10.07 10.96
C MET A 18 12.64 10.21 10.32
N GLU A 19 13.16 11.43 10.16
CA GLU A 19 14.54 11.65 9.72
C GLU A 19 15.54 11.09 10.73
N TYR A 20 15.28 11.32 12.01
CA TYR A 20 16.12 10.78 13.10
C TYR A 20 16.10 9.25 13.11
N LEU A 21 14.93 8.63 12.91
CA LEU A 21 14.80 7.17 12.80
C LEU A 21 15.70 6.63 11.68
N VAL A 22 15.60 7.18 10.48
CA VAL A 22 16.37 6.72 9.31
C VAL A 22 17.88 6.92 9.49
N GLN A 23 18.30 7.95 10.23
CA GLN A 23 19.72 8.17 10.55
C GLN A 23 20.25 7.21 11.62
N ASN A 24 19.37 6.58 12.41
CA ASN A 24 19.75 5.77 13.57
C ASN A 24 18.98 4.44 13.55
N MET A 25 19.19 3.63 12.52
CA MET A 25 18.45 2.36 12.32
C MET A 25 19.11 1.12 12.93
N GLU A 26 20.31 1.23 13.50
CA GLU A 26 21.06 0.09 14.05
C GLU A 26 20.28 -0.65 15.15
N TRP A 27 19.64 0.09 16.06
CA TRP A 27 18.79 -0.52 17.09
C TRP A 27 17.59 -1.27 16.49
N LEU A 28 17.01 -0.76 15.40
CA LEU A 28 15.84 -1.37 14.77
C LEU A 28 16.24 -2.64 14.03
N HIS A 29 17.38 -2.60 13.34
CA HIS A 29 17.97 -3.78 12.70
C HIS A 29 18.16 -4.91 13.72
N ASP A 30 18.79 -4.62 14.86
CA ASP A 30 19.10 -5.63 15.87
C ASP A 30 17.83 -6.27 16.44
N GLU A 31 16.77 -5.50 16.66
CA GLU A 31 15.48 -6.00 17.14
C GLU A 31 14.72 -6.82 16.08
N LEU A 32 14.86 -6.48 14.80
CA LEU A 32 14.19 -7.18 13.70
C LEU A 32 14.89 -8.50 13.31
N CYS A 33 16.21 -8.58 13.46
CA CYS A 33 17.00 -9.76 13.11
C CYS A 33 16.91 -10.93 14.11
N GLU A 34 16.15 -10.80 15.20
CA GLU A 34 15.94 -11.89 16.15
C GLU A 34 14.81 -12.88 15.72
N GLY A 35 13.99 -12.52 14.73
CA GLY A 35 12.89 -13.36 14.23
C GLY A 35 13.27 -14.14 12.96
N GLU A 36 13.00 -15.45 12.93
CA GLU A 36 13.07 -16.27 11.71
C GLU A 36 11.64 -16.41 11.12
N ASP A 37 11.46 -16.04 9.85
CA ASP A 37 10.24 -16.26 9.04
C ASP A 37 8.93 -15.61 9.57
N ASP A 38 9.01 -14.45 10.24
CA ASP A 38 7.84 -13.72 10.74
C ASP A 38 7.41 -12.54 9.85
N TYR A 39 6.12 -12.22 9.88
CA TYR A 39 5.57 -10.99 9.29
C TYR A 39 5.79 -9.79 10.21
N PHE A 40 6.46 -8.76 9.70
CA PHE A 40 6.53 -7.46 10.35
C PHE A 40 5.55 -6.49 9.72
N ILE A 41 4.63 -5.96 10.54
CA ILE A 41 3.67 -4.94 10.14
C ILE A 41 4.09 -3.60 10.74
N PHE A 42 4.41 -2.64 9.88
CA PHE A 42 4.76 -1.29 10.29
C PHE A 42 3.53 -0.39 10.24
N ASP A 43 3.04 0.03 11.40
CA ASP A 43 2.07 1.13 11.46
C ASP A 43 2.80 2.45 11.21
N CYS A 44 2.31 3.16 10.20
CA CYS A 44 3.02 4.20 9.48
C CYS A 44 2.31 5.54 9.70
N PRO A 45 3.03 6.67 9.87
CA PRO A 45 2.35 7.94 10.10
C PRO A 45 1.43 8.34 8.94
N GLY A 46 0.24 8.88 9.23
CA GLY A 46 -0.75 9.21 8.18
C GLY A 46 -0.45 10.45 7.31
N GLN A 47 0.72 11.09 7.43
CA GLN A 47 1.05 12.30 6.67
C GLN A 47 1.62 11.94 5.30
N ILE A 48 0.91 12.30 4.23
CA ILE A 48 1.22 11.87 2.85
C ILE A 48 2.56 12.41 2.31
N GLU A 49 3.07 13.49 2.90
CA GLU A 49 4.34 14.10 2.51
C GLU A 49 5.53 13.15 2.69
N LEU A 50 5.47 12.28 3.71
CA LEU A 50 6.48 11.25 3.98
C LEU A 50 6.58 10.20 2.87
N TYR A 51 5.50 10.02 2.10
CA TYR A 51 5.36 8.97 1.08
C TYR A 51 5.43 9.52 -0.35
N SER A 52 5.23 10.82 -0.53
CA SER A 52 5.10 11.43 -1.86
C SER A 52 6.37 12.13 -2.35
N HIS A 53 7.04 12.91 -1.49
CA HIS A 53 8.17 13.74 -1.93
C HIS A 53 9.34 13.82 -0.94
N LEU A 54 9.16 13.41 0.31
CA LEU A 54 10.28 13.21 1.24
C LEU A 54 10.86 11.81 1.04
N PRO A 55 12.19 11.65 0.92
CA PRO A 55 12.81 10.34 0.65
C PRO A 55 12.91 9.44 1.90
N ILE A 56 12.21 9.79 2.98
CA ILE A 56 12.31 9.14 4.29
C ILE A 56 11.83 7.69 4.22
N MET A 57 10.61 7.46 3.71
CA MET A 57 10.05 6.11 3.62
C MET A 57 10.82 5.25 2.63
N ARG A 58 11.30 5.84 1.53
CA ARG A 58 12.18 5.15 0.58
C ARG A 58 13.48 4.68 1.25
N GLN A 59 14.14 5.53 2.04
CA GLN A 59 15.36 5.14 2.76
C GLN A 59 15.11 4.03 3.78
N LEU A 60 13.97 4.06 4.48
CA LEU A 60 13.56 2.98 5.38
C LEU A 60 13.38 1.66 4.62
N VAL A 61 12.67 1.69 3.49
CA VAL A 61 12.49 0.52 2.61
C VAL A 61 13.84 -0.01 2.11
N ASP A 62 14.72 0.87 1.64
CA ASP A 62 16.04 0.48 1.12
C ASP A 62 16.89 -0.20 2.20
N ALA A 63 16.78 0.25 3.46
CA ALA A 63 17.44 -0.39 4.59
C ALA A 63 16.84 -1.76 4.92
N LEU A 64 15.50 -1.87 5.00
CA LEU A 64 14.83 -3.15 5.22
C LEU A 64 15.22 -4.18 4.13
N ARG A 65 15.26 -3.77 2.85
CA ARG A 65 15.74 -4.63 1.76
C ARG A 65 17.21 -5.02 1.91
N ALA A 66 18.06 -4.13 2.40
CA ALA A 66 19.46 -4.42 2.66
C ALA A 66 19.66 -5.40 3.83
N TRP A 67 18.64 -5.59 4.67
CA TRP A 67 18.58 -6.57 5.74
C TRP A 67 17.81 -7.83 5.33
N ASP A 68 17.70 -8.08 4.01
CA ASP A 68 17.05 -9.24 3.39
C ASP A 68 15.53 -9.36 3.66
N PHE A 69 14.84 -8.25 3.94
CA PHE A 69 13.37 -8.25 3.98
C PHE A 69 12.75 -8.10 2.59
N ASN A 70 11.73 -8.92 2.32
CA ASN A 70 10.81 -8.72 1.21
C ASN A 70 9.74 -7.69 1.61
N VAL A 71 9.82 -6.49 1.02
CA VAL A 71 8.98 -5.33 1.43
C VAL A 71 7.90 -5.04 0.40
N CYS A 72 6.66 -4.92 0.88
CA CYS A 72 5.51 -4.40 0.13
C CYS A 72 4.84 -3.26 0.91
N SER A 73 4.33 -2.26 0.19
CA SER A 73 3.51 -1.19 0.76
C SER A 73 2.03 -1.55 0.67
N VAL A 74 1.27 -1.37 1.74
CA VAL A 74 -0.19 -1.53 1.73
C VAL A 74 -0.84 -0.14 1.80
N PHE A 75 -1.38 0.33 0.68
CA PHE A 75 -1.97 1.66 0.58
C PHE A 75 -3.47 1.62 0.88
N LEU A 76 -3.85 2.12 2.06
CA LEU A 76 -5.22 2.10 2.54
C LEU A 76 -6.01 3.32 2.03
N ILE A 77 -7.11 3.08 1.33
CA ILE A 77 -8.09 4.09 0.94
C ILE A 77 -9.42 3.78 1.62
N ASP A 78 -10.07 4.79 2.17
CA ASP A 78 -11.43 4.64 2.73
C ASP A 78 -12.43 4.51 1.58
N THR A 79 -13.31 3.52 1.66
CA THR A 79 -14.34 3.24 0.65
C THR A 79 -15.21 4.44 0.27
N HIS A 80 -15.40 5.41 1.17
CA HIS A 80 -16.14 6.63 0.86
C HIS A 80 -15.47 7.50 -0.23
N PHE A 81 -14.16 7.36 -0.46
CA PHE A 81 -13.45 8.07 -1.53
C PHE A 81 -13.79 7.52 -2.92
N VAL A 82 -14.23 6.27 -3.01
CA VAL A 82 -14.57 5.63 -4.29
C VAL A 82 -15.98 5.99 -4.73
N LEU A 83 -16.84 6.42 -3.82
CA LEU A 83 -18.23 6.79 -4.13
C LEU A 83 -18.36 8.06 -4.99
N GLU A 84 -17.29 8.85 -5.11
CA GLU A 84 -17.26 10.09 -5.91
C GLU A 84 -16.08 10.05 -6.89
N ALA A 85 -16.36 10.26 -8.18
CA ALA A 85 -15.38 10.16 -9.26
C ALA A 85 -14.12 11.02 -9.03
N GLU A 86 -14.32 12.26 -8.59
CA GLU A 86 -13.24 13.23 -8.38
C GLU A 86 -12.32 12.81 -7.23
N LYS A 87 -12.92 12.31 -6.12
CA LYS A 87 -12.19 11.81 -4.96
C LYS A 87 -11.43 10.55 -5.29
N PHE A 88 -12.04 9.65 -6.05
CA PHE A 88 -11.41 8.42 -6.52
C PHE A 88 -10.17 8.74 -7.35
N ILE A 89 -10.29 9.60 -8.36
CA ILE A 89 -9.18 9.95 -9.25
C ILE A 89 -8.05 10.64 -8.47
N ALA A 90 -8.39 11.54 -7.54
CA ALA A 90 -7.40 12.17 -6.67
C ALA A 90 -6.68 11.13 -5.79
N GLY A 91 -7.42 10.19 -5.21
CA GLY A 91 -6.87 9.09 -4.41
C GLY A 91 -5.97 8.16 -5.22
N ALA A 92 -6.41 7.76 -6.42
CA ALA A 92 -5.64 6.90 -7.32
C ALA A 92 -4.34 7.58 -7.77
N LEU A 93 -4.38 8.85 -8.19
CA LEU A 93 -3.18 9.60 -8.56
C LEU A 93 -2.22 9.76 -7.37
N THR A 94 -2.75 9.95 -6.17
CA THR A 94 -1.94 10.05 -4.94
C THR A 94 -1.26 8.72 -4.63
N ALA A 95 -2.00 7.61 -4.71
CA ALA A 95 -1.46 6.26 -4.53
C ALA A 95 -0.34 6.00 -5.54
N LEU A 96 -0.55 6.32 -6.82
CA LEU A 96 0.47 6.19 -7.85
C LEU A 96 1.71 7.03 -7.58
N SER A 97 1.52 8.28 -7.16
CA SER A 97 2.65 9.13 -6.80
C SER A 97 3.46 8.54 -5.65
N ALA A 98 2.79 7.98 -4.63
CA ALA A 98 3.46 7.32 -3.51
C ALA A 98 4.18 6.03 -3.95
N MET A 99 3.55 5.22 -4.79
CA MET A 99 4.14 4.01 -5.37
C MET A 99 5.44 4.30 -6.10
N ILE A 100 5.46 5.36 -6.92
CA ILE A 100 6.65 5.80 -7.66
C ILE A 100 7.73 6.32 -6.71
N ALA A 101 7.36 7.06 -5.66
CA ALA A 101 8.32 7.66 -4.74
C ALA A 101 8.98 6.63 -3.80
N ILE A 102 8.23 5.63 -3.35
CA ILE A 102 8.69 4.59 -2.42
C ILE A 102 9.39 3.44 -3.16
N GLU A 103 9.05 3.21 -4.44
CA GLU A 103 9.65 2.17 -5.28
C GLU A 103 9.51 0.75 -4.69
N THR A 104 8.33 0.43 -4.16
CA THR A 104 7.97 -0.92 -3.70
C THR A 104 6.77 -1.46 -4.46
N PRO A 105 6.62 -2.80 -4.55
CA PRO A 105 5.31 -3.39 -4.79
C PRO A 105 4.29 -2.78 -3.84
N CYS A 106 3.09 -2.50 -4.34
CA CYS A 106 2.06 -1.82 -3.56
C CYS A 106 0.71 -2.50 -3.76
N VAL A 107 0.07 -2.90 -2.66
CA VAL A 107 -1.29 -3.41 -2.63
C VAL A 107 -2.21 -2.27 -2.21
N ASN A 108 -3.10 -1.85 -3.10
CA ASN A 108 -4.08 -0.82 -2.76
C ASN A 108 -5.32 -1.49 -2.16
N VAL A 109 -5.77 -1.01 -1.00
CA VAL A 109 -6.84 -1.64 -0.22
C VAL A 109 -7.97 -0.65 0.01
N LEU A 110 -9.20 -1.08 -0.26
CA LEU A 110 -10.41 -0.33 0.10
C LEU A 110 -10.89 -0.76 1.47
N THR A 111 -10.65 0.09 2.46
CA THR A 111 -10.96 -0.15 3.86
C THR A 111 -12.37 0.29 4.23
N LYS A 112 -12.86 -0.23 5.36
CA LYS A 112 -14.14 0.14 5.97
C LYS A 112 -15.36 -0.26 5.15
N MET A 113 -15.31 -1.41 4.48
CA MET A 113 -16.45 -1.96 3.73
C MET A 113 -17.66 -2.23 4.65
N ASP A 114 -17.42 -2.50 5.93
CA ASP A 114 -18.43 -2.68 6.98
C ASP A 114 -19.30 -1.43 7.21
N LEU A 115 -18.74 -0.23 7.01
CA LEU A 115 -19.45 1.04 7.24
C LEU A 115 -20.39 1.42 6.10
N LEU A 116 -20.31 0.74 4.95
CA LEU A 116 -21.14 1.03 3.80
C LEU A 116 -22.56 0.47 3.97
N SER A 117 -23.55 1.24 3.52
CA SER A 117 -24.89 0.70 3.30
C SER A 117 -24.87 -0.34 2.18
N GLU A 118 -25.81 -1.30 2.19
CA GLU A 118 -25.93 -2.33 1.14
C GLU A 118 -25.99 -1.75 -0.28
N ARG A 119 -26.63 -0.58 -0.44
CA ARG A 119 -26.64 0.14 -1.71
C ARG A 119 -25.24 0.59 -2.14
N ASN A 120 -24.45 1.12 -1.20
CA ASN A 120 -23.11 1.61 -1.50
C ASN A 120 -22.12 0.47 -1.68
N LYS A 121 -22.28 -0.66 -0.97
CA LYS A 121 -21.51 -1.88 -1.22
C LYS A 121 -21.67 -2.35 -2.66
N ALA A 122 -22.92 -2.44 -3.14
CA ALA A 122 -23.20 -2.80 -4.52
C ALA A 122 -22.58 -1.83 -5.54
N LEU A 123 -22.49 -0.53 -5.23
CA LEU A 123 -21.81 0.45 -6.09
C LEU A 123 -20.29 0.25 -6.10
N VAL A 124 -19.69 -0.10 -4.96
CA VAL A 124 -18.25 -0.39 -4.87
C VAL A 124 -17.91 -1.73 -5.54
N GLU A 125 -18.75 -2.75 -5.40
CA GLU A 125 -18.61 -4.03 -6.11
C GLU A 125 -18.72 -3.83 -7.63
N ASP A 126 -19.74 -3.10 -8.10
CA ASP A 126 -19.86 -2.74 -9.51
C ASP A 126 -18.65 -1.93 -9.99
N PHE A 127 -18.08 -1.06 -9.15
CA PHE A 127 -16.85 -0.37 -9.49
C PHE A 127 -15.64 -1.31 -9.64
N LEU A 128 -15.50 -2.28 -8.75
CA LEU A 128 -14.41 -3.26 -8.80
C LEU A 128 -14.54 -4.18 -10.03
N GLU A 129 -15.76 -4.41 -10.52
CA GLU A 129 -16.07 -5.29 -11.66
C GLU A 129 -16.17 -4.59 -13.02
N THR A 130 -16.74 -3.37 -13.07
CA THR A 130 -17.26 -2.71 -14.30
C THR A 130 -16.38 -1.55 -14.78
N ASP A 131 -15.12 -1.50 -14.34
CA ASP A 131 -14.10 -0.52 -14.72
C ASP A 131 -14.35 0.91 -14.24
N THR A 132 -13.26 1.65 -14.00
CA THR A 132 -13.25 3.04 -13.49
C THR A 132 -14.03 4.04 -14.36
N ARG A 133 -14.31 3.70 -15.62
CA ARG A 133 -15.09 4.53 -16.57
C ARG A 133 -16.53 4.72 -16.13
N SER A 134 -17.14 3.68 -15.55
CA SER A 134 -18.54 3.70 -15.12
C SER A 134 -18.78 4.83 -14.11
N ILE A 135 -17.87 5.02 -13.15
CA ILE A 135 -17.95 6.08 -12.14
C ILE A 135 -17.94 7.48 -12.78
N VAL A 136 -17.06 7.72 -13.75
CA VAL A 136 -16.95 9.02 -14.42
C VAL A 136 -18.18 9.30 -15.30
N GLU A 137 -18.83 8.26 -15.82
CA GLU A 137 -20.03 8.39 -16.65
C GLU A 137 -21.32 8.58 -15.81
N HIS A 138 -21.36 8.06 -14.59
CA HIS A 138 -22.46 8.25 -13.65
C HIS A 138 -22.47 9.62 -12.95
N ASP A 139 -21.35 10.32 -12.90
CA ASP A 139 -21.30 11.68 -12.36
C ASP A 139 -21.96 12.68 -13.33
N THR A 140 -23.25 12.92 -13.08
CA THR A 140 -24.11 13.80 -13.88
C THR A 140 -24.23 15.21 -13.28
N THR A 141 -23.45 15.51 -12.24
CA THR A 141 -23.93 16.46 -11.21
C THR A 141 -23.36 17.87 -11.27
N HIS A 142 -22.40 18.19 -12.14
CA HIS A 142 -21.80 19.54 -12.14
C HIS A 142 -21.83 20.28 -13.47
N MET A 143 -22.37 21.50 -13.41
CA MET A 143 -22.35 22.58 -14.41
C MET A 143 -20.93 23.13 -14.68
N TRP A 144 -19.86 22.36 -14.40
CA TRP A 144 -18.47 22.80 -14.54
C TRP A 144 -17.84 22.22 -15.82
N ASN A 145 -17.51 23.14 -16.75
CA ASN A 145 -16.65 23.03 -17.93
C ASN A 145 -16.44 21.63 -18.55
N GLU A 146 -16.95 21.42 -19.76
CA GLU A 146 -16.64 20.30 -20.68
C GLU A 146 -15.14 19.89 -20.67
N ARG A 147 -14.24 20.87 -20.50
CA ARG A 147 -12.79 20.65 -20.38
C ARG A 147 -12.37 19.83 -19.15
N HIS A 148 -12.99 20.05 -17.99
CA HIS A 148 -12.70 19.26 -16.79
C HIS A 148 -13.16 17.83 -16.97
N ARG A 149 -14.35 17.61 -17.54
CA ARG A 149 -14.85 16.28 -17.85
C ARG A 149 -13.94 15.54 -18.83
N GLN A 150 -13.45 16.23 -19.87
CA GLN A 150 -12.50 15.66 -20.81
C GLN A 150 -11.20 15.25 -20.12
N LEU A 151 -10.66 16.09 -19.24
CA LEU A 151 -9.46 15.77 -18.45
C LEU A 151 -9.69 14.56 -17.54
N THR A 152 -10.76 14.55 -16.75
CA THR A 152 -11.14 13.45 -15.86
C THR A 152 -11.25 12.13 -16.63
N LYS A 153 -11.89 12.15 -17.80
CA LYS A 153 -12.01 10.97 -18.67
C LYS A 153 -10.65 10.50 -19.19
N THR A 154 -9.77 11.41 -19.61
CA THR A 154 -8.43 11.05 -20.07
C THR A 154 -7.58 10.47 -18.93
N ILE A 155 -7.66 11.04 -17.72
CA ILE A 155 -6.95 10.50 -16.56
C ILE A 155 -7.46 9.09 -16.22
N ALA A 156 -8.78 8.91 -16.12
CA ALA A 156 -9.38 7.61 -15.85
C ALA A 156 -8.95 6.56 -16.90
N GLN A 157 -8.92 6.94 -18.17
CA GLN A 157 -8.43 6.07 -19.23
C GLN A 157 -6.97 5.65 -19.02
N VAL A 158 -6.08 6.55 -18.60
CA VAL A 158 -4.68 6.19 -18.32
C VAL A 158 -4.57 5.26 -17.11
N LEU A 159 -5.33 5.51 -16.05
CA LEU A 159 -5.34 4.65 -14.86
C LEU A 159 -5.74 3.21 -15.22
N GLU A 160 -6.69 3.06 -16.13
CA GLU A 160 -7.24 1.78 -16.59
C GLU A 160 -6.38 1.09 -17.65
N ASP A 161 -5.94 1.82 -18.68
CA ASP A 161 -5.18 1.27 -19.83
C ASP A 161 -3.88 0.60 -19.36
N TYR A 162 -3.33 1.06 -18.24
CA TYR A 162 -2.14 0.46 -17.64
C TYR A 162 -2.46 -0.41 -16.41
N SER A 163 -3.74 -0.59 -16.06
CA SER A 163 -4.22 -1.33 -14.87
C SER A 163 -3.43 -0.98 -13.61
N ILE A 164 -3.04 0.30 -13.47
CA ILE A 164 -1.96 0.69 -12.54
C ILE A 164 -2.41 0.57 -11.09
N VAL A 165 -3.72 0.58 -10.86
CA VAL A 165 -4.29 0.55 -9.51
C VAL A 165 -5.43 -0.47 -9.49
N LYS A 166 -5.15 -1.67 -8.99
CA LYS A 166 -6.17 -2.60 -8.54
C LYS A 166 -6.38 -2.43 -7.04
N PHE A 167 -7.63 -2.54 -6.64
CA PHE A 167 -8.05 -2.40 -5.26
C PHE A 167 -8.55 -3.73 -4.71
N VAL A 168 -8.11 -4.08 -3.51
CA VAL A 168 -8.62 -5.22 -2.74
C VAL A 168 -9.60 -4.69 -1.70
N PRO A 169 -10.88 -5.09 -1.71
CA PRO A 169 -11.81 -4.71 -0.67
C PRO A 169 -11.45 -5.40 0.66
N LEU A 170 -11.47 -4.63 1.75
CA LEU A 170 -11.22 -5.12 3.10
C LEU A 170 -12.41 -4.80 4.00
N ASN A 171 -12.99 -5.87 4.54
CA ASN A 171 -13.92 -5.82 5.66
C ASN A 171 -13.23 -6.44 6.89
N SER A 172 -12.96 -5.64 7.91
CA SER A 172 -12.27 -6.11 9.12
C SER A 172 -13.11 -7.07 9.98
N ASP A 173 -14.43 -7.07 9.79
CA ASP A 173 -15.34 -7.98 10.49
C ASP A 173 -15.48 -9.34 9.79
N ASP A 174 -14.88 -9.49 8.60
CA ASP A 174 -14.96 -10.68 7.76
C ASP A 174 -13.58 -11.34 7.61
N GLU A 175 -13.43 -12.52 8.22
CA GLU A 175 -12.19 -13.28 8.23
C GLU A 175 -11.76 -13.71 6.81
N GLU A 176 -12.71 -14.05 5.94
CA GLU A 176 -12.40 -14.42 4.54
C GLU A 176 -11.82 -13.22 3.76
N SER A 177 -12.31 -12.01 4.04
CA SER A 177 -11.78 -10.78 3.43
C SER A 177 -10.35 -10.50 3.86
N VAL A 178 -10.03 -10.74 5.14
CA VAL A 178 -8.67 -10.60 5.67
C VAL A 178 -7.74 -11.66 5.08
N GLU A 179 -8.18 -12.93 5.01
CA GLU A 179 -7.41 -14.02 4.40
C GLU A 179 -7.08 -13.75 2.93
N GLN A 180 -8.04 -13.23 2.16
CA GLN A 180 -7.81 -12.84 0.77
C GLN A 180 -6.78 -11.73 0.65
N LEU A 181 -6.83 -10.71 1.51
CA LEU A 181 -5.83 -9.64 1.51
C LEU A 181 -4.44 -10.17 1.84
N LEU A 182 -4.33 -11.04 2.85
CA LEU A 182 -3.07 -11.70 3.21
C LEU A 182 -2.51 -12.47 2.01
N LEU A 183 -3.32 -13.30 1.35
CA LEU A 183 -2.88 -14.04 0.16
C LEU A 183 -2.33 -13.12 -0.94
N VAL A 184 -2.98 -11.97 -1.18
CA VAL A 184 -2.51 -10.99 -2.16
C VAL A 184 -1.17 -10.37 -1.72
N ILE A 185 -1.02 -10.05 -0.44
CA ILE A 185 0.24 -9.52 0.11
C ILE A 185 1.35 -10.57 -0.01
N ASP A 186 1.11 -11.81 0.41
CA ASP A 186 2.04 -12.94 0.33
C ASP A 186 2.54 -13.13 -1.10
N THR A 187 1.62 -13.14 -2.06
CA THR A 187 1.94 -13.23 -3.48
C THR A 187 2.78 -12.03 -3.95
N THR A 188 2.49 -10.84 -3.43
CA THR A 188 3.17 -9.60 -3.82
C THR A 188 4.60 -9.53 -3.28
N ILE A 189 4.85 -10.02 -2.07
CA ILE A 189 6.20 -10.13 -1.48
C ILE A 189 6.92 -11.43 -1.87
N GLN A 190 6.29 -12.28 -2.68
CA GLN A 190 6.79 -13.60 -3.07
C GLN A 190 7.12 -14.51 -1.86
N TYR A 191 6.31 -14.40 -0.81
CA TYR A 191 6.47 -15.19 0.39
C TYR A 191 6.42 -16.70 0.05
N GLY A 192 7.49 -17.42 0.34
CA GLY A 192 7.59 -18.87 0.12
C GLY A 192 8.14 -19.32 -1.24
N GLU A 193 8.47 -18.42 -2.18
CA GLU A 193 9.18 -18.82 -3.42
C GLU A 193 10.67 -19.14 -3.18
N ASP A 194 11.28 -18.52 -2.15
CA ASP A 194 12.66 -18.77 -1.72
C ASP A 194 12.80 -19.96 -0.75
N LEU A 195 11.70 -20.67 -0.45
CA LEU A 195 11.77 -21.95 0.23
C LEU A 195 12.33 -22.98 -0.77
N GLU A 196 13.66 -22.99 -0.95
CA GLU A 196 14.34 -24.08 -1.61
C GLU A 196 13.82 -25.39 -1.00
N VAL A 197 13.26 -26.25 -1.84
CA VAL A 197 13.01 -27.64 -1.46
C VAL A 197 14.39 -28.18 -1.07
N LYS A 198 14.65 -28.30 0.24
CA LYS A 198 15.81 -29.05 0.72
C LYS A 198 15.60 -30.47 0.23
N ASP A 199 16.10 -30.76 -0.96
CA ASP A 199 16.11 -32.09 -1.54
C ASP A 199 16.87 -32.96 -0.53
N ARG A 200 16.12 -33.67 0.31
CA ARG A 200 16.64 -34.78 1.07
C ARG A 200 16.89 -35.89 0.05
N PHE A 201 17.93 -35.73 -0.75
CA PHE A 201 18.53 -36.86 -1.44
C PHE A 201 18.80 -37.89 -0.34
N PRO A 202 18.26 -39.12 -0.44
CA PRO A 202 18.66 -40.18 0.46
C PRO A 202 20.18 -40.27 0.39
N GLU A 203 20.86 -40.19 1.53
CA GLU A 203 22.28 -40.52 1.59
C GLU A 203 22.44 -41.89 0.93
N GLU A 204 23.16 -41.95 -0.19
CA GLU A 204 23.57 -43.22 -0.76
C GLU A 204 24.38 -43.92 0.34
N GLN A 205 23.80 -44.96 0.93
CA GLN A 205 24.55 -45.87 1.79
C GLN A 205 25.61 -46.50 0.90
N ASP A 206 26.84 -46.02 1.05
CA ASP A 206 28.02 -46.62 0.45
C ASP A 206 28.06 -48.10 0.90
N PRO A 207 27.90 -49.09 0.00
CA PRO A 207 27.77 -50.48 0.40
C PRO A 207 29.13 -51.12 0.66
N GLU A 208 30.08 -50.43 1.30
CA GLU A 208 31.36 -51.01 1.75
C GLU A 208 32.14 -50.06 2.70
N GLU A 209 32.02 -50.27 4.03
CA GLU A 209 33.13 -50.41 5.00
C GLU A 209 32.63 -50.89 6.39
#